data_AF-A0A4P9VU44-F1
#
_entry.id   AF-A0A4P9VU44-F1
#
_cell.length_a   1.000
_cell.length_b   1.000
_cell.length_c   1.000
_cell.angle_alpha   90.00
_cell.angle_beta   90.00
_cell.angle_gamma   90.00
#
_symmetry.space_group_name_H-M   'P 1'
#
loop_
_entity.id
_entity.type
_entity.pdbx_description
1 polymer ?
#
loop_
_entity_poly.entity_id
_entity_poly.type
_entity_poly.pdbx_seq_one_letter_code
_entity_poly.pdbx_strand_id
1 'polypeptide(L)'
;MAHNVEYILDISGEKFNQQLPSNKSATSTELEDCKTYDSGFEFTLPNTTVDLIGELTGNVTLIWTPWVYSSILRTPSILDKLVDWERQLLKFCPAVATYRVDEYLIELWEKEAGEYWFRDVNPFPALVKWLNNQEPFHWKKIN
;
A
#
# COMPACT_ATOMS: atom_id res chain seq x y z
N MET A 1 18.19 -2.66 8.65
CA MET A 1 17.32 -1.50 8.38
C MET A 1 15.98 -1.74 9.06
N ALA A 2 15.23 -0.68 9.35
CA ALA A 2 13.87 -0.79 9.83
C ALA A 2 12.97 -0.70 8.58
N HIS A 3 12.28 -1.79 8.26
CA HIS A 3 11.39 -1.86 7.11
C HIS A 3 10.00 -1.38 7.50
N ASN A 4 9.41 -0.56 6.63
CA ASN A 4 8.07 -0.03 6.81
C ASN A 4 7.00 -1.09 6.54
N VAL A 5 5.79 -0.77 6.95
CA VAL A 5 4.60 -1.49 6.55
C VAL A 5 4.05 -0.85 5.29
N GLU A 6 3.86 -1.69 4.30
CA GLU A 6 3.25 -1.34 3.03
C GLU A 6 1.91 -2.05 2.87
N TYR A 7 1.03 -1.43 2.11
CA TYR A 7 -0.23 -2.03 1.70
C TYR A 7 -0.33 -2.09 0.19
N ILE A 8 -0.80 -3.24 -0.28
CA ILE A 8 -1.06 -3.50 -1.69
C ILE A 8 -2.55 -3.75 -1.84
N LEU A 9 -3.20 -2.93 -2.65
CA LEU A 9 -4.63 -2.96 -2.85
C LEU A 9 -4.90 -3.37 -4.30
N ASP A 10 -5.76 -4.37 -4.48
CA ASP A 10 -6.22 -4.84 -5.79
C ASP A 10 -7.26 -3.89 -6.41
N ILE A 11 -6.83 -2.65 -6.63
CA ILE A 11 -7.56 -1.57 -7.26
C ILE A 11 -6.54 -0.63 -7.91
N SER A 12 -6.84 -0.15 -9.12
CA SER A 12 -5.95 0.81 -9.76
C SER A 12 -5.85 2.11 -8.97
N GLY A 13 -4.68 2.74 -9.00
CA GLY A 13 -4.45 3.98 -8.28
C GLY A 13 -5.39 5.10 -8.72
N GLU A 14 -5.78 5.14 -10.00
CA GLU A 14 -6.81 6.07 -10.50
C GLU A 14 -8.16 5.86 -9.81
N LYS A 15 -8.62 4.60 -9.72
CA LYS A 15 -9.92 4.28 -9.08
C LYS A 15 -9.87 4.54 -7.58
N PHE A 16 -8.75 4.26 -6.93
CA PHE A 16 -8.55 4.60 -5.52
C PHE A 16 -8.59 6.12 -5.31
N ASN A 17 -7.87 6.87 -6.15
CA ASN A 17 -7.82 8.33 -6.08
C ASN A 17 -9.20 8.98 -6.28
N GLN A 18 -10.04 8.43 -7.16
CA GLN A 18 -11.43 8.87 -7.37
C GLN A 18 -12.34 8.67 -6.15
N GLN A 19 -11.99 7.77 -5.24
CA GLN A 19 -12.74 7.57 -4.00
C GLN A 19 -12.34 8.57 -2.91
N LEU A 20 -11.16 9.17 -3.01
CA LEU A 20 -10.69 10.15 -2.03
C LEU A 20 -11.52 11.44 -2.12
N PRO A 21 -11.75 12.14 -0.99
CA PRO A 21 -12.34 13.47 -1.01
C PRO A 21 -11.53 14.41 -1.91
N SER A 22 -12.18 15.32 -2.63
CA SER A 22 -11.51 16.16 -3.65
C SER A 22 -10.37 17.03 -3.11
N ASN A 23 -10.35 17.33 -1.82
CA ASN A 23 -9.26 18.08 -1.16
C ASN A 23 -8.11 17.19 -0.67
N LYS A 24 -8.18 15.88 -0.95
CA LYS A 24 -7.19 14.85 -0.58
C LYS A 24 -6.83 13.92 -1.74
N SER A 25 -7.47 14.10 -2.90
CA SER A 25 -7.18 13.37 -4.13
C SER A 25 -6.10 14.09 -4.93
N ALA A 26 -5.21 13.34 -5.57
CA ALA A 26 -4.27 13.87 -6.54
C ALA A 26 -5.00 14.43 -7.77
N THR A 27 -4.59 15.60 -8.21
CA THR A 27 -4.99 16.18 -9.49
C THR A 27 -4.32 15.46 -10.66
N SER A 28 -4.80 15.67 -11.88
CA SER A 28 -4.17 15.11 -13.08
C SER A 28 -2.70 15.54 -13.24
N THR A 29 -2.35 16.75 -12.82
CA THR A 29 -0.98 17.25 -12.86
C THR A 29 -0.09 16.52 -11.86
N GLU A 30 -0.56 16.37 -10.61
CA GLU A 30 0.21 15.65 -9.58
C GLU A 30 0.42 14.18 -9.95
N LEU A 31 -0.58 13.52 -10.55
CA LEU A 31 -0.43 12.15 -11.03
C LEU A 31 0.59 12.03 -12.17
N GLU A 32 0.67 13.03 -13.05
CA GLU A 32 1.67 13.04 -14.12
C GLU A 32 3.08 13.30 -13.58
N ASP A 33 3.20 14.18 -12.58
CA ASP A 33 4.46 14.40 -11.86
C ASP A 33 4.91 13.13 -11.15
N CYS A 34 4.01 12.42 -10.46
CA CYS A 34 4.30 11.11 -9.86
C CYS A 34 4.86 10.11 -10.87
N LYS A 35 4.26 10.00 -12.06
CA LYS A 35 4.77 9.12 -13.12
C LYS A 35 6.14 9.53 -13.63
N THR A 36 6.37 10.84 -13.77
CA THR A 36 7.58 11.41 -14.38
C THR A 36 8.78 11.30 -13.45
N TYR A 37 8.57 11.55 -12.17
CA TYR A 37 9.63 11.62 -11.16
C TYR A 37 9.71 10.39 -10.28
N ASP A 38 8.84 9.42 -10.51
CA ASP A 38 8.73 8.21 -9.72
C ASP A 38 8.51 8.50 -8.22
N SER A 39 7.60 9.44 -7.96
CA SER A 39 7.26 9.88 -6.61
C SER A 39 5.90 9.37 -6.19
N GLY A 40 5.77 9.09 -4.90
CA GLY A 40 4.47 8.84 -4.29
C GLY A 40 3.71 10.15 -4.02
N PHE A 41 2.38 10.04 -3.95
CA PHE A 41 1.49 11.12 -3.57
C PHE A 41 1.19 11.08 -2.07
N GLU A 42 1.33 12.20 -1.38
CA GLU A 42 0.99 12.31 0.04
C GLU A 42 -0.52 12.52 0.23
N PHE A 43 -1.15 11.67 1.06
CA PHE A 43 -2.58 11.77 1.35
C PHE A 43 -2.94 11.26 2.74
N THR A 44 -4.19 11.48 3.14
CA THR A 44 -4.76 10.93 4.37
C THR A 44 -6.11 10.27 4.06
N LEU A 45 -6.38 9.10 4.65
CA LEU A 45 -7.71 8.50 4.53
C LEU A 45 -8.76 9.36 5.26
N PRO A 46 -10.03 9.33 4.85
CA PRO A 46 -11.12 9.95 5.60
C PRO A 46 -11.14 9.44 7.05
N ASN A 47 -11.37 10.34 8.01
CA ASN A 47 -11.43 10.02 9.45
C ASN A 47 -10.13 9.47 10.06
N THR A 48 -8.99 9.64 9.39
CA THR A 48 -7.67 9.33 9.93
C THR A 48 -6.81 10.60 9.98
N THR A 49 -5.79 10.59 10.84
CA THR A 49 -4.77 11.65 10.96
C THR A 49 -3.39 11.14 10.58
N VAL A 50 -3.32 10.01 9.89
CA VAL A 50 -2.07 9.36 9.50
C VAL A 50 -1.76 9.80 8.09
N ASP A 51 -0.66 10.52 7.92
CA ASP A 51 -0.13 10.87 6.61
C ASP A 51 0.47 9.61 5.98
N LEU A 52 0.11 9.39 4.71
CA LEU A 52 0.47 8.22 3.92
C LEU A 52 1.11 8.70 2.63
N ILE A 53 1.95 7.85 2.05
CA ILE A 53 2.43 8.04 0.69
C ILE A 53 1.80 6.94 -0.15
N GLY A 54 1.28 7.26 -1.33
CA GLY A 54 0.64 6.29 -2.22
C GLY A 54 1.18 6.36 -3.63
N GLU A 55 1.34 5.20 -4.25
CA GLU A 55 1.57 5.08 -5.68
C GLU A 55 0.23 4.90 -6.38
N LEU A 56 -0.24 5.98 -6.98
CA LEU A 56 -1.57 6.10 -7.55
C LEU A 56 -1.59 5.94 -9.08
N THR A 57 -0.46 5.59 -9.69
CA THR A 57 -0.30 5.56 -11.15
C THR A 57 -0.41 4.15 -11.74
N GLY A 58 -0.36 3.12 -10.90
CA GLY A 58 -0.35 1.72 -11.30
C GLY A 58 -1.72 1.05 -11.49
N ASN A 59 -1.67 -0.21 -11.93
CA ASN A 59 -2.85 -1.08 -12.02
C ASN A 59 -3.30 -1.59 -10.66
N VAL A 60 -2.38 -1.59 -9.69
CA VAL A 60 -2.66 -1.74 -8.27
C VAL A 60 -2.21 -0.48 -7.53
N THR A 61 -2.75 -0.27 -6.33
CA THR A 61 -2.38 0.85 -5.48
C THR A 61 -1.41 0.34 -4.42
N LEU A 62 -0.25 0.99 -4.30
CA LEU A 62 0.67 0.79 -3.18
C LEU A 62 0.51 1.94 -2.19
N ILE A 63 0.56 1.64 -0.90
CA ILE A 63 0.50 2.63 0.18
C ILE A 63 1.64 2.34 1.14
N TRP A 64 2.53 3.31 1.30
CA TRP A 64 3.57 3.33 2.32
C TRP A 64 3.04 4.01 3.58
N THR A 65 3.26 3.35 4.72
CA THR A 65 2.87 3.89 6.03
C THR A 65 4.08 4.29 6.85
N PRO A 66 3.94 5.21 7.82
CA PRO A 66 5.04 5.60 8.69
C PRO A 66 5.39 4.56 9.76
N TRP A 67 4.71 3.41 9.78
CA TRP A 67 4.91 2.38 10.79
C TRP A 67 5.98 1.39 10.35
N VAL A 68 6.92 1.12 11.27
CA VAL A 68 7.94 0.09 11.09
C VAL A 68 7.36 -1.28 11.45
N TYR A 69 7.56 -2.28 10.59
CA TYR A 69 7.04 -3.63 10.74
C TYR A 69 7.51 -4.31 12.04
N SER A 70 8.79 -4.16 12.38
CA SER A 70 9.36 -4.69 13.64
C SER A 70 8.74 -4.08 14.91
N SER A 71 8.26 -2.83 14.84
CA SER A 71 7.62 -2.14 15.97
C SER A 71 6.22 -2.72 16.24
N ILE A 72 5.49 -3.12 15.20
CA ILE A 72 4.19 -3.79 15.32
C ILE A 72 4.32 -5.12 16.03
N LEU A 73 5.37 -5.88 15.75
CA LEU A 73 5.62 -7.18 16.40
C LEU A 73 5.95 -7.05 17.90
N ARG A 74 6.54 -5.92 18.32
CA ARG A 74 7.07 -5.74 19.68
C ARG A 74 6.20 -4.86 20.57
N THR A 75 5.31 -4.05 20.00
CA THR A 75 4.57 -3.01 20.73
C THR A 75 3.06 -3.15 20.49
N PRO A 76 2.30 -3.73 21.45
CA PRO A 76 0.86 -3.95 21.29
C PRO A 76 0.07 -2.68 20.95
N SER A 77 0.41 -1.54 21.54
CA SER A 77 -0.29 -0.27 21.28
C SER A 77 -0.07 0.28 19.86
N ILE A 78 1.01 -0.10 19.19
CA ILE A 78 1.24 0.23 17.77
C ILE A 78 0.40 -0.69 16.90
N LEU A 79 0.35 -1.99 17.23
CA LEU A 79 -0.51 -2.95 16.55
C LEU A 79 -1.98 -2.55 16.63
N ASP A 80 -2.46 -2.09 17.79
CA ASP A 80 -3.86 -1.65 17.95
C ASP A 80 -4.19 -0.46 17.03
N LYS A 81 -3.29 0.54 16.96
CA LYS A 81 -3.45 1.70 16.05
C LYS A 81 -3.46 1.28 14.59
N LEU A 82 -2.59 0.35 14.21
CA LEU A 82 -2.53 -0.19 12.86
C LEU A 82 -3.83 -0.92 12.52
N VAL A 83 -4.32 -1.79 13.40
CA VAL A 83 -5.57 -2.54 13.21
C VAL A 83 -6.77 -1.60 13.10
N ASP A 84 -6.81 -0.54 13.91
CA ASP A 84 -7.86 0.47 13.80
C ASP A 84 -7.79 1.23 12.48
N TRP A 85 -6.59 1.53 11.99
CA TRP A 85 -6.41 2.12 10.67
C TRP A 85 -6.80 1.15 9.54
N GLU A 86 -6.42 -0.13 9.62
CA GLU A 86 -6.81 -1.17 8.66
C GLU A 86 -8.34 -1.26 8.55
N ARG A 87 -9.06 -1.15 9.67
CA ARG A 87 -10.53 -1.09 9.68
C ARG A 87 -11.07 0.13 8.95
N GLN A 88 -10.41 1.29 9.03
CA GLN A 88 -10.83 2.47 8.26
C GLN A 88 -10.57 2.29 6.77
N LEU A 89 -9.42 1.71 6.40
CA LEU A 89 -9.09 1.40 5.01
C LEU A 89 -10.12 0.44 4.39
N LEU A 90 -10.47 -0.65 5.08
CA LEU A 90 -11.46 -1.62 4.62
C LEU A 90 -12.88 -1.04 4.52
N LYS A 91 -13.23 -0.04 5.34
CA LYS A 91 -14.48 0.71 5.21
C LYS A 91 -14.46 1.66 4.01
N PHE A 92 -13.32 2.24 3.71
CA PHE A 92 -13.13 3.18 2.61
C PHE A 92 -13.17 2.47 1.25
N CYS A 93 -12.47 1.34 1.13
CA CYS A 93 -12.44 0.50 -0.08
C CYS A 93 -13.02 -0.89 0.20
N PRO A 94 -14.35 -1.02 0.41
CA PRO A 94 -14.96 -2.32 0.69
C PRO A 94 -14.78 -3.26 -0.50
N ALA A 95 -14.56 -4.54 -0.21
CA ALA A 95 -14.35 -5.62 -1.18
C ALA A 95 -13.07 -5.54 -2.04
N VAL A 96 -12.18 -4.58 -1.79
CA VAL A 96 -10.83 -4.59 -2.37
C VAL A 96 -9.96 -5.59 -1.61
N ALA A 97 -9.30 -6.49 -2.34
CA ALA A 97 -8.33 -7.39 -1.72
C ALA A 97 -7.10 -6.59 -1.30
N THR A 98 -6.82 -6.57 0.01
CA THR A 98 -5.75 -5.77 0.58
C THR A 98 -4.75 -6.66 1.31
N TYR A 99 -3.47 -6.38 1.10
CA TYR A 99 -2.36 -7.12 1.69
C TYR A 99 -1.48 -6.15 2.46
N ARG A 100 -1.29 -6.42 3.75
CA ARG A 100 -0.24 -5.79 4.55
C ARG A 100 1.06 -6.55 4.31
N VAL A 101 2.14 -5.85 3.96
CA VAL A 101 3.41 -6.47 3.62
C VAL A 101 4.56 -5.70 4.28
N ASP A 102 5.59 -6.43 4.70
CA ASP A 102 6.87 -5.88 5.10
C ASP A 102 7.61 -5.38 3.86
N GLU A 103 8.06 -4.11 3.85
CA GLU A 103 8.83 -3.49 2.76
C GLU A 103 9.99 -4.38 2.30
N TYR A 104 10.61 -5.16 3.21
CA TYR A 104 11.64 -6.14 2.83
C TYR A 104 11.17 -7.15 1.76
N LEU A 105 9.94 -7.66 1.86
CA LEU A 105 9.40 -8.58 0.87
C LEU A 105 9.13 -7.90 -0.47
N ILE A 106 8.79 -6.60 -0.46
CA ILE A 106 8.61 -5.81 -1.67
C ILE A 106 9.95 -5.60 -2.37
N GLU A 107 10.99 -5.22 -1.63
CA GLU A 107 12.35 -5.12 -2.17
C GLU A 107 12.86 -6.44 -2.77
N LEU A 108 12.49 -7.59 -2.18
CA LEU A 108 12.84 -8.90 -2.74
C LEU A 108 12.07 -9.19 -4.02
N TRP A 109 10.77 -8.91 -4.04
CA TRP A 109 9.94 -9.10 -5.23
C TRP A 109 10.41 -8.21 -6.38
N GLU A 110 10.76 -6.95 -6.12
CA GLU A 110 11.26 -6.01 -7.13
C GLU A 110 12.58 -6.45 -7.76
N LYS A 111 13.43 -7.17 -7.03
CA LYS A 111 14.65 -7.79 -7.60
C LYS A 111 14.33 -8.90 -8.60
N GLU A 112 13.18 -9.56 -8.48
CA GLU A 112 12.73 -10.63 -9.38
C GLU A 112 11.88 -10.10 -10.53
N ALA A 113 10.97 -9.16 -10.25
CA ALA A 113 9.93 -8.70 -11.18
C ALA A 113 10.19 -7.31 -11.78
N GLY A 114 11.19 -6.57 -11.28
CA GLY A 114 11.46 -5.18 -11.61
C GLY A 114 10.72 -4.19 -10.70
N GLU A 115 11.30 -3.00 -10.51
CA GLU A 115 10.82 -1.95 -9.59
C GLU A 115 9.42 -1.39 -9.95
N TYR A 116 8.94 -1.58 -11.18
CA TYR A 116 7.65 -1.04 -11.66
C TYR A 116 6.54 -2.08 -11.82
N TRP A 117 6.69 -3.26 -11.22
CA TRP A 117 5.77 -4.39 -11.37
C TRP A 117 4.29 -4.03 -11.13
N PHE A 118 4.01 -3.05 -10.26
CA PHE A 118 2.66 -2.59 -9.91
C PHE A 118 1.98 -1.77 -11.03
N ARG A 119 2.74 -1.24 -12.00
CA ARG A 119 2.22 -0.55 -13.19
C ARG A 119 1.88 -1.49 -14.33
N ASP A 120 2.28 -2.76 -14.25
CA ASP A 120 1.99 -3.79 -15.25
C ASP A 120 0.72 -4.58 -14.90
N VAL A 121 0.01 -5.10 -15.92
CA VAL A 121 -1.31 -5.75 -15.73
C VAL A 121 -1.19 -7.15 -15.10
N ASN A 122 -0.09 -7.83 -15.37
CA ASN A 122 0.12 -9.25 -15.03
C ASN A 122 0.84 -9.54 -13.70
N PRO A 123 1.70 -8.65 -13.14
CA PRO A 123 2.49 -9.02 -11.97
C PRO A 123 1.72 -9.15 -10.65
N PHE A 124 0.55 -8.52 -10.47
CA PHE A 124 -0.14 -8.60 -9.18
C PHE A 124 -0.60 -10.02 -8.80
N PRO A 125 -1.27 -10.81 -9.67
CA PRO A 125 -1.53 -12.22 -9.39
C PRO A 125 -0.26 -13.04 -9.14
N ALA A 126 0.85 -12.71 -9.81
CA ALA A 126 2.12 -13.38 -9.61
C ALA A 126 2.72 -13.07 -8.24
N LEU A 127 2.66 -11.81 -7.80
CA LEU A 127 3.05 -11.39 -6.46
C LEU A 127 2.24 -12.11 -5.38
N VAL A 128 0.90 -12.15 -5.51
CA VAL A 128 0.06 -12.84 -4.51
C VAL A 128 0.44 -14.32 -4.41
N LYS A 129 0.71 -14.98 -5.55
CA LYS A 129 1.19 -16.37 -5.55
C LYS A 129 2.57 -16.48 -4.91
N TRP A 130 3.47 -15.54 -5.16
CA TRP A 130 4.81 -15.50 -4.58
C TRP A 130 4.76 -15.30 -3.06
N LEU A 131 3.92 -14.39 -2.56
CA LEU A 131 3.71 -14.13 -1.12
C LEU A 131 3.26 -15.39 -0.37
N ASN A 132 2.43 -16.24 -0.98
CA ASN A 132 2.00 -17.50 -0.37
C ASN A 132 3.15 -18.50 -0.12
N ASN A 133 4.33 -18.29 -0.72
CA ASN A 133 5.53 -19.08 -0.45
C ASN A 133 6.47 -18.42 0.59
N GLN A 134 6.16 -17.20 1.04
CA GLN A 134 6.96 -16.45 2.01
C GLN A 134 6.49 -16.70 3.44
N GLU A 135 7.36 -16.38 4.41
CA GLU A 135 7.04 -16.57 5.82
C GLU A 135 5.83 -15.72 6.25
N PRO A 136 4.85 -16.31 6.96
CA PRO A 136 3.53 -15.69 7.21
C PRO A 136 3.57 -14.53 8.20
N PHE A 137 4.72 -14.24 8.82
CA PHE A 137 4.85 -13.12 9.73
C PHE A 137 5.21 -11.82 9.00
N HIS A 138 5.74 -11.88 7.78
CA HIS A 138 6.14 -10.70 6.99
C HIS A 138 5.02 -10.16 6.09
N TRP A 139 3.88 -10.85 6.02
CA TRP A 139 2.74 -10.37 5.26
C TRP A 139 1.43 -10.92 5.81
N LYS A 140 0.32 -10.25 5.49
CA LYS A 140 -1.02 -10.69 5.86
C LYS A 140 -2.03 -10.16 4.87
N LYS A 141 -2.88 -11.03 4.32
CA LYS A 141 -4.13 -10.60 3.69
C LYS A 141 -5.08 -10.08 4.77
N ILE A 142 -5.49 -8.82 4.68
CA ILE A 142 -6.46 -8.22 5.59
C ILE A 142 -7.87 -8.45 5.02
N ASN A 143 -8.81 -8.84 5.88
CA ASN A 143 -10.20 -9.15 5.55
C ASN A 143 -11.13 -8.26 6.36
#